data_AF-A0A5P8M7L1-F1
#
_entry.id   AF-A0A5P8M7L1-F1
#
_cell.length_a   1.000
_cell.length_b   1.000
_cell.length_c   1.000
_cell.angle_alpha   90.00
_cell.angle_beta   90.00
_cell.angle_gamma   90.00
#
_symmetry.space_group_name_H-M   'P 1'
#
loop_
_entity.id
_entity.type
_entity.pdbx_description
1 polymer ?
#
loop_
_entity_poly.entity_id
_entity_poly.type
_entity_poly.pdbx_seq_one_letter_code
_entity_poly.pdbx_strand_id
1 'polypeptide(L)'
;MKKKDWQIIWRNVARNRFWAIKGLETMALGIFFMLSPGYMRDVSPFCSAVNYLDDPLPVLILLSVGFFAVISSCFKMEPNWRRGTIVVLQIIWALYAAAFLIRDINDSNPPMVGLATILFWFIVIQIYVEGLAGEPSDNELERGGQKRTHN
;
A
#
# COMPACT_ATOMS: atom_id res chain seq x y z
N MET A 1 -28.47 9.23 -2.66
CA MET A 1 -27.93 7.88 -2.38
C MET A 1 -28.88 7.16 -1.44
N LYS A 2 -29.28 5.92 -1.76
CA LYS A 2 -30.26 5.16 -0.96
C LYS A 2 -29.54 4.37 0.14
N LYS A 3 -30.20 4.12 1.28
CA LYS A 3 -29.68 3.29 2.40
C LYS A 3 -29.12 1.93 1.95
N LYS A 4 -29.69 1.37 0.88
CA LYS A 4 -29.27 0.09 0.27
C LYS A 4 -27.87 0.16 -0.35
N ASP A 5 -27.50 1.31 -0.93
CA ASP A 5 -26.18 1.50 -1.56
C ASP A 5 -25.07 1.49 -0.50
N TRP A 6 -25.32 2.14 0.64
CA TRP A 6 -24.42 2.14 1.79
C TRP A 6 -24.15 0.73 2.34
N GLN A 7 -25.17 -0.13 2.43
CA GLN A 7 -24.98 -1.51 2.90
C GLN A 7 -24.13 -2.34 1.92
N ILE A 8 -24.28 -2.11 0.62
CA ILE A 8 -23.48 -2.79 -0.41
C ILE A 8 -22.01 -2.36 -0.32
N ILE A 9 -21.76 -1.05 -0.15
CA ILE A 9 -20.42 -0.50 0.02
C ILE A 9 -19.77 -1.06 1.28
N TRP A 10 -20.43 -1.00 2.44
CA TRP A 10 -19.90 -1.55 3.70
C TRP A 10 -19.60 -3.05 3.60
N ARG A 11 -20.45 -3.83 2.93
CA ARG A 11 -20.21 -5.26 2.71
C ARG A 11 -19.01 -5.51 1.79
N ASN A 12 -18.80 -4.68 0.77
CA ASN A 12 -17.62 -4.77 -0.10
C ASN A 12 -16.34 -4.37 0.64
N VAL A 13 -16.39 -3.27 1.41
CA VAL A 13 -15.29 -2.83 2.28
C VAL A 13 -14.95 -3.90 3.31
N ALA A 14 -15.94 -4.53 3.95
CA ALA A 14 -15.70 -5.61 4.92
C ALA A 14 -15.03 -6.84 4.28
N ARG A 15 -15.36 -7.15 3.02
CA ARG A 15 -14.71 -8.22 2.24
C ARG A 15 -13.29 -7.83 1.81
N ASN A 16 -13.08 -6.58 1.41
CA ASN A 16 -11.80 -6.05 0.95
C ASN A 16 -11.07 -5.25 2.04
N ARG A 17 -11.35 -5.55 3.32
CA ARG A 17 -10.97 -4.69 4.46
C ARG A 17 -9.47 -4.45 4.54
N PHE A 18 -8.68 -5.45 4.15
CA PHE A 18 -7.24 -5.34 4.11
C PHE A 18 -6.78 -4.19 3.20
N TRP A 19 -7.31 -4.13 1.98
CA TRP A 19 -6.97 -3.11 0.99
C TRP A 19 -7.47 -1.72 1.38
N ALA A 20 -8.65 -1.64 2.00
CA ALA A 20 -9.15 -0.40 2.59
C ALA A 20 -8.21 0.13 3.68
N ILE A 21 -7.78 -0.73 4.60
CA ILE A 21 -6.88 -0.38 5.69
C ILE A 21 -5.51 0.05 5.14
N LYS A 22 -4.95 -0.69 4.17
CA LYS A 22 -3.67 -0.31 3.54
C LYS A 22 -3.74 1.01 2.79
N GLY A 23 -4.86 1.29 2.10
CA GLY A 23 -5.09 2.60 1.49
C GLY A 23 -5.09 3.73 2.53
N LEU A 24 -5.75 3.52 3.68
CA LEU A 24 -5.77 4.48 4.79
C LEU A 24 -4.40 4.65 5.46
N GLU A 25 -3.64 3.57 5.67
CA GLU A 25 -2.27 3.63 6.18
C GLU A 25 -1.37 4.46 5.24
N THR A 26 -1.50 4.25 3.93
CA THR A 26 -0.76 5.04 2.91
C THR A 26 -1.15 6.52 2.96
N MET A 27 -2.44 6.83 3.12
CA MET A 27 -2.88 8.22 3.27
C MET A 27 -2.36 8.84 4.57
N ALA A 28 -2.40 8.10 5.68
CA ALA A 28 -1.89 8.55 6.97
C ALA A 28 -0.38 8.86 6.90
N LEU A 29 0.38 8.04 6.18
CA LEU A 29 1.79 8.30 5.92
C LEU A 29 2.02 9.59 5.11
N GLY A 30 1.20 9.84 4.08
CA GLY A 30 1.27 11.08 3.32
C GLY A 30 0.97 12.31 4.19
N ILE A 31 -0.07 12.23 5.02
CA ILE A 31 -0.41 13.28 5.98
C ILE A 31 0.74 13.50 6.98
N PHE A 32 1.38 12.44 7.46
CA PHE A 32 2.53 12.55 8.36
C PHE A 32 3.66 13.40 7.75
N PHE A 33 4.02 13.17 6.48
CA PHE A 33 5.03 13.97 5.81
C PHE A 33 4.60 15.41 5.55
N MET A 34 3.30 15.67 5.30
CA MET A 34 2.80 17.04 5.26
C MET A 34 2.98 17.78 6.58
N LEU A 35 2.82 17.09 7.70
CA LEU A 35 2.95 17.66 9.05
C LEU A 35 4.41 17.77 9.51
N SER A 36 5.28 16.93 8.99
CA SER A 36 6.71 16.84 9.37
C SER A 36 7.61 17.07 8.15
N PRO A 37 7.61 18.28 7.55
CA PRO A 37 8.43 18.56 6.38
C PRO A 37 9.92 18.49 6.72
N GLY A 38 10.71 17.85 5.87
CA GLY A 38 12.16 17.67 6.07
C GLY A 38 12.52 16.52 7.01
N TYR A 39 11.57 15.66 7.37
CA TYR A 39 11.82 14.45 8.16
C TYR A 39 12.83 13.49 7.50
N MET A 40 12.88 13.46 6.17
CA MET A 40 13.84 12.64 5.42
C MET A 40 15.05 13.45 4.92
N ARG A 41 15.11 14.74 5.22
CA ARG A 41 16.19 15.61 4.76
C ARG A 41 17.48 15.33 5.54
N ASP A 42 18.62 15.41 4.84
CA ASP A 42 19.98 15.22 5.37
C ASP A 42 20.31 13.83 5.92
N VAL A 43 19.47 12.85 5.57
CA VAL A 43 19.62 11.44 5.97
C VAL A 43 20.82 10.77 5.32
N SER A 44 21.17 11.12 4.09
CA SER A 44 22.31 10.56 3.38
C SER A 44 23.28 11.66 2.96
N PRO A 45 24.59 11.55 3.29
CA PRO A 45 25.60 12.52 2.88
C PRO A 45 25.83 12.51 1.37
N PHE A 46 25.51 11.40 0.69
CA PHE A 46 25.43 11.33 -0.76
C PHE A 46 24.00 11.64 -1.16
N CYS A 47 23.80 12.69 -1.97
CA CYS A 47 22.53 13.20 -2.46
C CYS A 47 21.61 12.08 -2.97
N SER A 48 20.86 11.46 -2.06
CA SER A 48 20.10 10.24 -2.31
C SER A 48 18.66 10.62 -2.57
N ALA A 49 17.99 9.92 -3.47
CA ALA A 49 16.57 10.13 -3.77
C ALA A 49 15.70 10.05 -2.50
N VAL A 50 16.18 9.37 -1.45
CA VAL A 50 15.57 9.29 -0.12
C VAL A 50 15.33 10.67 0.50
N ASN A 51 16.25 11.63 0.30
CA ASN A 51 16.16 12.97 0.89
C ASN A 51 15.01 13.82 0.34
N TYR A 52 14.37 13.36 -0.74
CA TYR A 52 13.26 14.06 -1.40
C TYR A 52 11.93 13.31 -1.25
N LEU A 53 11.87 12.20 -0.52
CA LEU A 53 10.65 11.38 -0.42
C LEU A 53 9.53 12.02 0.41
N ASP A 54 9.85 13.03 1.20
CA ASP A 54 8.91 13.85 1.98
C ASP A 54 8.61 15.20 1.31
N ASP A 55 9.12 15.44 0.09
CA ASP A 55 8.78 16.63 -0.68
C ASP A 55 7.29 16.63 -1.11
N PRO A 56 6.71 17.80 -1.43
CA PRO A 56 5.30 17.92 -1.77
C PRO A 56 4.83 16.99 -2.89
N LEU A 57 5.68 16.73 -3.90
CA LEU A 57 5.33 15.89 -5.05
C LEU A 57 5.17 14.40 -4.67
N PRO A 58 6.17 13.72 -4.09
CA PRO A 58 6.01 12.34 -3.60
C PRO A 58 4.86 12.19 -2.61
N VAL A 59 4.66 13.16 -1.72
CA VAL A 59 3.57 13.15 -0.75
C VAL A 59 2.19 13.20 -1.42
N LEU A 60 2.01 14.04 -2.45
CA LEU A 60 0.77 14.08 -3.23
C LEU A 60 0.51 12.75 -3.98
N ILE A 61 1.56 12.11 -4.49
CA ILE A 61 1.46 10.78 -5.11
C ILE A 61 0.99 9.77 -4.06
N LEU A 62 1.55 9.81 -2.85
CA LEU A 62 1.17 8.92 -1.76
C LEU A 62 -0.32 9.04 -1.40
N LEU A 63 -0.79 10.28 -1.22
CA LEU A 63 -2.19 10.56 -0.93
C LEU A 63 -3.11 10.08 -2.06
N SER A 64 -2.72 10.32 -3.31
CA SER A 64 -3.49 9.92 -4.49
C SER A 64 -3.59 8.40 -4.61
N VAL A 65 -2.48 7.68 -4.41
CA VAL A 65 -2.46 6.21 -4.45
C VAL A 65 -3.24 5.61 -3.28
N GLY A 66 -3.09 6.16 -2.07
CA GLY A 66 -3.86 5.74 -0.89
C GLY A 66 -5.35 5.93 -1.10
N PHE A 67 -5.76 7.08 -1.63
CA PHE A 67 -7.15 7.37 -1.97
C PHE A 67 -7.70 6.41 -3.03
N PHE A 68 -6.91 6.13 -4.08
CA PHE A 68 -7.29 5.17 -5.11
C PHE A 68 -7.44 3.75 -4.56
N ALA A 69 -6.57 3.33 -3.63
CA ALA A 69 -6.66 2.05 -2.95
C ALA A 69 -7.92 1.92 -2.07
N VAL A 70 -8.32 3.00 -1.39
CA VAL A 70 -9.58 3.02 -0.64
C VAL A 70 -10.77 2.93 -1.59
N ILE A 71 -10.78 3.71 -2.68
CA ILE A 71 -11.85 3.63 -3.69
C ILE A 71 -11.95 2.24 -4.29
N SER A 72 -10.82 1.63 -4.69
CA SER A 72 -10.79 0.29 -5.26
C SER A 72 -11.29 -0.79 -4.30
N SER A 73 -11.18 -0.56 -2.99
CA SER A 73 -11.76 -1.44 -1.97
C SER A 73 -13.29 -1.32 -1.84
N CYS A 74 -13.83 -0.11 -2.06
CA CYS A 74 -15.28 0.18 -1.97
C CYS A 74 -16.05 -0.38 -3.17
N PHE A 75 -15.46 -0.34 -4.36
CA PHE A 75 -16.08 -0.79 -5.60
C PHE A 75 -15.61 -2.19 -6.01
N LYS A 76 -16.47 -2.97 -6.67
CA LYS A 76 -16.02 -4.22 -7.31
C LYS A 76 -15.22 -3.87 -8.57
N MET A 77 -13.90 -3.73 -8.43
CA MET A 77 -12.99 -3.57 -9.57
C MET A 77 -12.65 -4.92 -10.20
N GLU A 78 -12.27 -4.88 -11.49
CA GLU A 78 -11.79 -6.05 -12.21
C GLU A 78 -10.50 -6.62 -11.58
N PRO A 79 -10.28 -7.94 -11.63
CA PRO A 79 -9.13 -8.59 -11.01
C PRO A 79 -7.78 -8.03 -11.45
N ASN A 80 -7.64 -7.64 -12.73
CA ASN A 80 -6.40 -7.08 -13.27
C ASN A 80 -6.07 -5.72 -12.64
N TRP A 81 -7.07 -4.86 -12.47
CA TRP A 81 -6.89 -3.55 -11.87
C TRP A 81 -6.54 -3.63 -10.37
N ARG A 82 -7.16 -4.61 -9.70
CA ARG A 82 -6.82 -4.94 -8.31
C ARG A 82 -5.37 -5.38 -8.22
N ARG A 83 -4.91 -6.33 -9.05
CA ARG A 83 -3.50 -6.79 -9.07
C ARG A 83 -2.53 -5.63 -9.28
N GLY A 84 -2.80 -4.73 -10.23
CA GLY A 84 -1.98 -3.54 -10.45
C GLY A 84 -1.87 -2.65 -9.21
N THR A 85 -2.98 -2.43 -8.52
CA THR A 85 -3.02 -1.64 -7.27
C THR A 85 -2.17 -2.29 -6.17
N ILE A 86 -2.22 -3.62 -6.04
CA ILE A 86 -1.41 -4.38 -5.07
C ILE A 86 0.09 -4.19 -5.34
N VAL A 87 0.51 -4.37 -6.59
CA VAL A 87 1.92 -4.23 -6.98
C VAL A 87 2.42 -2.82 -6.73
N VAL A 88 1.62 -1.79 -7.06
CA VAL A 88 1.98 -0.39 -6.79
C VAL A 88 2.12 -0.13 -5.29
N LEU A 89 1.18 -0.59 -4.47
CA LEU A 89 1.26 -0.49 -3.01
C LEU A 89 2.51 -1.20 -2.47
N GLN A 90 2.82 -2.40 -2.97
CA GLN A 90 4.00 -3.15 -2.57
C GLN A 90 5.29 -2.37 -2.85
N ILE A 91 5.40 -1.79 -4.05
CA ILE A 91 6.58 -1.00 -4.45
C ILE A 91 6.72 0.24 -3.57
N ILE A 92 5.63 0.98 -3.33
CA ILE A 92 5.64 2.17 -2.48
C ILE A 92 6.04 1.80 -1.06
N TRP A 93 5.40 0.81 -0.45
CA TRP A 93 5.73 0.42 0.92
C TRP A 93 7.15 -0.12 1.06
N ALA A 94 7.65 -0.87 0.06
CA ALA A 94 9.03 -1.33 0.04
C ALA A 94 10.03 -0.17 -0.09
N LEU A 95 9.74 0.81 -0.96
CA LEU A 95 10.55 2.01 -1.12
C LEU A 95 10.64 2.79 0.20
N TYR A 96 9.50 3.04 0.86
CA TYR A 96 9.48 3.77 2.12
C TYR A 96 10.12 2.95 3.25
N ALA A 97 9.91 1.63 3.33
CA ALA A 97 10.59 0.79 4.31
C ALA A 97 12.12 0.84 4.15
N ALA A 98 12.62 0.81 2.92
CA ALA A 98 14.04 0.97 2.63
C ALA A 98 14.55 2.37 2.97
N ALA A 99 13.78 3.42 2.67
CA ALA A 99 14.11 4.81 3.01
C ALA A 99 14.23 5.03 4.52
N PHE A 100 13.26 4.52 5.28
CA PHE A 100 13.28 4.56 6.75
C PHE A 100 14.45 3.75 7.33
N LEU A 101 14.80 2.60 6.72
CA LEU A 101 15.97 1.83 7.12
C LEU A 101 17.28 2.60 6.86
N ILE A 102 17.43 3.23 5.70
CA ILE A 102 18.60 4.07 5.38
C ILE A 102 18.70 5.24 6.36
N ARG A 103 17.55 5.84 6.70
CA ARG A 103 17.45 6.87 7.72
C ARG A 103 17.99 6.43 9.07
N ASP A 104 17.47 5.33 9.59
CA ASP A 104 17.84 4.88 10.92
C ASP A 104 19.29 4.35 11.00
N ILE A 105 19.86 3.89 9.88
CA ILE A 105 21.28 3.48 9.82
C ILE A 105 22.22 4.70 9.80
N ASN A 106 21.84 5.76 9.08
CA ASN A 106 22.69 6.93 8.91
C ASN A 106 22.53 7.95 10.07
N ASP A 107 21.36 7.99 10.70
CA ASP A 107 21.11 8.84 11.86
C ASP A 107 21.80 8.25 13.10
N SER A 108 22.98 8.78 13.41
CA SER A 108 23.90 8.20 14.40
C SER A 108 23.53 8.50 15.86
N ASN A 109 22.37 9.13 16.14
CA ASN A 109 22.00 9.58 17.48
C ASN A 109 20.53 9.29 17.85
N PRO A 110 20.21 8.15 18.48
CA PRO A 110 21.00 6.93 18.68
C PRO A 110 20.85 5.92 17.51
N PRO A 111 21.85 5.06 17.26
CA PRO A 111 21.88 4.11 16.14
C PRO A 111 21.01 2.89 16.43
N MET A 112 19.70 3.09 16.41
CA MET A 112 18.73 2.02 16.62
C MET A 112 17.73 2.05 15.48
N VAL A 113 17.40 0.86 14.94
CA VAL A 113 16.27 0.73 14.03
C VAL A 113 15.02 1.17 14.79
N GLY A 114 14.46 2.30 14.36
CA GLY A 114 13.29 2.89 14.95
C GLY A 114 12.08 1.97 14.81
N LEU A 115 11.15 2.09 15.76
CA LEU A 115 9.88 1.36 15.72
C LEU A 115 9.17 1.55 14.37
N ALA A 116 9.25 2.76 13.79
CA ALA A 116 8.70 3.06 12.48
C ALA A 116 9.24 2.09 11.41
N THR A 117 10.55 1.95 11.27
CA THR A 117 11.16 1.05 10.28
C THR A 117 10.67 -0.40 10.44
N ILE A 118 10.58 -0.90 11.67
CA ILE A 118 10.07 -2.25 11.96
C ILE A 118 8.61 -2.40 11.51
N LEU A 119 7.76 -1.42 11.82
CA LEU A 119 6.35 -1.43 11.44
C LEU A 119 6.18 -1.38 9.91
N PHE A 120 7.00 -0.61 9.20
CA PHE A 120 6.95 -0.53 7.74
C PHE A 120 7.31 -1.87 7.10
N TRP A 121 8.33 -2.56 7.60
CA TRP A 121 8.68 -3.91 7.12
C TRP A 121 7.56 -4.91 7.40
N PHE A 122 6.89 -4.81 8.54
CA PHE A 122 5.74 -5.64 8.83
C PHE A 122 4.59 -5.39 7.84
N ILE A 123 4.34 -4.14 7.46
CA ILE A 123 3.35 -3.78 6.44
C ILE A 123 3.73 -4.37 5.07
N VAL A 124 5.01 -4.28 4.67
CA VAL A 124 5.51 -4.87 3.41
C VAL A 124 5.28 -6.39 3.37
N ILE A 125 5.57 -7.10 4.47
CA ILE A 125 5.35 -8.54 4.57
C ILE A 125 3.86 -8.87 4.50
N GLN A 126 3.00 -8.10 5.19
CA GLN A 126 1.56 -8.31 5.14
C GLN A 126 1.00 -8.15 3.71
N ILE A 127 1.42 -7.11 2.99
CA ILE A 127 0.96 -6.89 1.61
C ILE A 127 1.47 -8.01 0.70
N TYR A 128 2.70 -8.49 0.91
CA TYR A 128 3.25 -9.62 0.17
C TYR A 128 2.44 -10.92 0.40
N VAL A 129 2.18 -11.27 1.66
CA VAL A 129 1.43 -12.48 2.02
C VAL A 129 0.00 -12.42 1.49
N GLU A 130 -0.68 -11.28 1.65
CA GLU A 130 -2.05 -11.11 1.13
C GLU A 130 -2.08 -11.03 -0.40
N GLY A 131 -1.01 -10.52 -1.02
CA GLY A 131 -0.82 -10.52 -2.46
C GLY A 131 -0.78 -11.93 -3.03
N LEU A 132 -0.05 -12.85 -2.37
CA LEU A 132 0.01 -14.27 -2.73
C LEU A 132 -1.32 -14.98 -2.46
N ALA A 133 -1.95 -14.74 -1.31
CA ALA A 133 -3.25 -15.33 -0.97
C ALA A 133 -4.40 -14.83 -1.87
N GLY A 134 -4.22 -13.66 -2.48
CA GLY A 134 -5.15 -13.04 -3.41
C GLY A 134 -5.09 -13.58 -4.84
N GLU A 135 -4.12 -14.46 -5.17
CA GLU A 135 -4.14 -15.22 -6.41
C GLU A 135 -5.17 -16.34 -6.30
N PRO A 136 -6.32 -16.27 -7.02
CA PRO A 136 -7.06 -17.49 -7.26
C PRO A 136 -6.12 -18.40 -8.03
N SER A 137 -5.69 -19.48 -7.36
CA SER A 137 -5.04 -20.61 -7.97
C SER A 137 -5.66 -20.85 -9.36
N ASP A 138 -4.82 -20.84 -10.39
CA ASP A 138 -5.22 -21.02 -11.80
C ASP A 138 -6.11 -22.26 -12.03
N ASN A 139 -6.20 -23.15 -11.03
CA ASN A 139 -7.13 -24.26 -10.89
C ASN A 139 -8.63 -23.89 -10.97
N GLU A 140 -9.06 -22.66 -10.67
CA GLU A 140 -10.49 -22.27 -10.82
C GLU A 140 -10.84 -21.84 -12.25
N LEU A 141 -9.87 -21.32 -13.02
CA LEU A 141 -10.06 -20.96 -14.42
C LEU A 141 -10.15 -22.20 -15.31
N GLU A 142 -9.38 -23.25 -15.01
CA GLU A 142 -9.50 -24.54 -15.69
C GLU A 142 -10.85 -25.23 -15.42
N ARG A 143 -11.34 -25.21 -14.18
CA ARG A 143 -12.66 -25.79 -13.83
C ARG A 143 -13.84 -25.02 -14.45
N GLY A 144 -13.70 -23.72 -14.65
CA GLY A 144 -14.68 -22.89 -15.36
C GLY A 144 -14.68 -23.09 -16.87
N GLY A 145 -13.50 -23.36 -17.46
CA GLY A 145 -13.35 -23.70 -18.88
C GLY A 145 -13.85 -25.11 -19.21
N GLN A 146 -13.55 -26.09 -18.35
CA GLN A 146 -13.93 -27.49 -18.57
C GLN A 146 -15.45 -27.74 -18.40
N LYS A 147 -16.16 -26.89 -17.65
CA LYS A 147 -17.63 -26.96 -17.56
C LYS A 147 -18.36 -26.39 -18.77
N ARG A 148 -17.70 -25.62 -19.65
CA ARG A 148 -18.33 -25.02 -20.84
C ARG A 148 -18.13 -25.83 -22.12
N THR A 149 -17.21 -26.79 -22.13
CA THR A 149 -16.94 -27.65 -23.29
C THR A 149 -17.69 -28.97 -23.29
N HIS A 150 -18.53 -29.20 -22.26
CA HIS A 150 -19.28 -30.45 -22.07
C HIS A 150 -20.78 -30.23 -21.85
N ASN A 151 -21.38 -29.35 -22.66
CA ASN A 151 -22.84 -29.27 -22.80
C ASN A 151 -23.22 -28.89 -24.23
#